data_AF-A0AAD8ISM6-F1
#
_entry.id   AF-A0AAD8ISM6-F1
#
_cell.length_a   1.000
_cell.length_b   1.000
_cell.length_c   1.000
_cell.angle_alpha   90.00
_cell.angle_beta   90.00
_cell.angle_gamma   90.00
#
_symmetry.space_group_name_H-M   'P 1'
#
loop_
_entity.id
_entity.type
_entity.pdbx_description
1 polymer ?
#
loop_
_entity_poly.entity_id
_entity_poly.type
_entity_poly.pdbx_seq_one_letter_code
_entity_poly.pdbx_strand_id
1 'polypeptide(L)'
;MSGEGKSMQICHPSTCLFLTLSKQLLTDAELTPNHTLRRLIQAWCTLNASYGIQRIPTPRLPVSVSQISKLLKDSKTPKLQVRCLKRLKSIASENETNKRFMEAAGAANFLASIIIKAKRSSKDDVLEEDFGLTSKLEDEALSILYQLQLSETSLKSLIGENS
;
A
#
# COMPACT_ATOMS: atom_id res chain seq x y z
N MET A 1 15.07 -8.48 -69.66
CA MET A 1 16.47 -8.04 -69.59
C MET A 1 16.53 -6.82 -68.69
N SER A 2 17.34 -6.90 -67.63
CA SER A 2 17.99 -5.87 -66.80
C SER A 2 17.24 -4.54 -66.50
N GLY A 3 17.29 -3.99 -65.30
CA GLY A 3 18.20 -4.25 -64.19
C GLY A 3 18.06 -3.15 -63.13
N GLU A 4 18.61 -3.47 -61.97
CA GLU A 4 18.49 -2.83 -60.66
C GLU A 4 19.13 -1.44 -60.54
N GLY A 5 18.70 -0.71 -59.51
CA GLY A 5 19.35 0.51 -59.02
C GLY A 5 18.91 0.85 -57.59
N LYS A 6 19.09 -0.07 -56.64
CA LYS A 6 18.92 0.22 -55.20
C LYS A 6 20.15 1.01 -54.73
N SER A 7 19.96 2.29 -54.43
CA SER A 7 20.99 3.08 -53.75
C SER A 7 21.09 2.61 -52.30
N MET A 8 22.22 2.02 -51.95
CA MET A 8 22.53 1.43 -50.66
C MET A 8 22.99 2.54 -49.73
N GLN A 9 22.07 3.13 -48.97
CA GLN A 9 22.41 4.13 -47.96
C GLN A 9 23.00 3.40 -46.74
N ILE A 10 24.31 3.52 -46.59
CA ILE A 10 25.08 2.97 -45.47
C ILE A 10 24.66 3.71 -44.20
N CYS A 11 23.82 3.07 -43.38
CA CYS A 11 23.51 3.55 -42.03
C CYS A 11 24.61 3.10 -41.06
N HIS A 12 25.16 4.07 -40.33
CA HIS A 12 26.21 3.90 -39.33
C HIS A 12 25.77 2.95 -38.20
N PRO A 13 26.63 2.07 -37.65
CA PRO A 13 26.22 0.97 -36.75
C PRO A 13 25.66 1.41 -35.37
N SER A 14 25.75 2.69 -35.01
CA SER A 14 25.54 3.15 -33.64
C SER A 14 24.13 3.67 -33.35
N THR A 15 23.27 3.82 -34.36
CA THR A 15 21.93 4.40 -34.21
C THR A 15 20.79 3.41 -34.48
N CYS A 16 21.10 2.20 -34.98
CA CYS A 16 20.08 1.19 -35.31
C CYS A 16 19.63 0.31 -34.13
N LEU A 17 20.21 0.45 -32.93
CA LEU A 17 19.82 -0.39 -31.79
C LEU A 17 18.51 0.04 -31.09
N PHE A 18 17.87 1.13 -31.53
CA PHE A 18 16.66 1.65 -30.90
C PHE A 18 15.34 1.33 -31.63
N LEU A 19 15.35 0.61 -32.76
CA LEU A 19 14.11 0.39 -33.55
C LEU A 19 13.73 -1.07 -33.86
N THR A 20 14.46 -2.07 -33.36
CA THR A 20 14.07 -3.48 -33.50
C THR A 20 13.31 -4.04 -32.28
N LEU A 21 12.62 -3.19 -31.52
CA LEU A 21 11.55 -3.63 -30.61
C LEU A 21 10.16 -3.42 -31.21
N SER A 22 10.06 -3.30 -32.52
CA SER A 22 8.77 -3.24 -33.22
C SER A 22 8.47 -4.59 -33.83
N LYS A 23 7.58 -5.36 -33.17
CA LYS A 23 6.96 -6.60 -33.66
C LYS A 23 7.81 -7.87 -33.59
N GLN A 24 8.39 -8.18 -32.43
CA GLN A 24 8.53 -9.60 -32.11
C GLN A 24 7.13 -10.17 -31.92
N LEU A 25 6.73 -11.02 -32.88
CA LEU A 25 5.54 -11.85 -32.84
C LEU A 25 5.56 -12.62 -31.52
N LEU A 26 4.81 -12.11 -30.54
CA LEU A 26 4.54 -12.78 -29.28
C LEU A 26 3.72 -14.03 -29.61
N THR A 27 4.42 -15.09 -29.98
CA THR A 27 3.91 -16.45 -30.09
C THR A 27 3.82 -17.02 -28.69
N ASP A 28 2.96 -16.43 -27.87
CA ASP A 28 2.40 -17.10 -26.72
C ASP A 28 1.11 -16.40 -26.30
N ALA A 29 0.01 -17.12 -26.45
CA ALA A 29 -1.36 -16.61 -26.39
C ALA A 29 -1.86 -16.35 -24.96
N GLU A 30 -0.99 -15.94 -24.03
CA GLU A 30 -1.37 -15.81 -22.61
C GLU A 30 -0.63 -14.68 -21.87
N LEU A 31 -0.45 -13.52 -22.50
CA LEU A 31 0.11 -12.35 -21.82
C LEU A 31 -0.95 -11.26 -21.69
N THR A 32 -1.59 -11.21 -20.53
CA THR A 32 -2.34 -10.03 -20.11
C THR A 32 -1.43 -8.79 -20.24
N PRO A 33 -1.90 -7.68 -20.85
CA PRO A 33 -1.07 -6.51 -21.16
C PRO A 33 -0.22 -5.99 -20.00
N ASN A 34 -0.69 -6.19 -18.77
CA ASN A 34 -0.03 -5.82 -17.53
C ASN A 34 1.32 -6.55 -17.30
N HIS A 35 1.40 -7.85 -17.66
CA HIS A 35 2.59 -8.66 -17.44
C HIS A 35 3.72 -8.31 -18.42
N THR A 36 3.40 -8.08 -19.70
CA THR A 36 4.41 -7.71 -20.71
C THR A 36 5.07 -6.36 -20.37
N LEU A 37 4.27 -5.34 -20.05
CA LEU A 37 4.81 -4.05 -19.62
C LEU A 37 5.67 -4.17 -18.35
N ARG A 38 5.20 -4.92 -17.34
CA ARG A 38 5.97 -5.16 -16.12
C ARG A 38 7.31 -5.83 -16.41
N ARG A 39 7.36 -6.82 -17.32
CA ARG A 39 8.61 -7.49 -17.70
C ARG A 39 9.57 -6.56 -18.42
N LEU A 40 9.07 -5.73 -19.35
CA LEU A 40 9.89 -4.76 -20.08
C LEU A 40 10.51 -3.72 -19.15
N ILE A 41 9.70 -3.16 -18.24
CA ILE A 41 10.17 -2.18 -17.24
C ILE A 41 11.23 -2.82 -16.33
N GLN A 42 10.99 -4.03 -15.84
CA GLN A 42 11.95 -4.73 -14.98
C GLN A 42 13.26 -5.04 -15.70
N ALA A 43 13.20 -5.52 -16.95
CA ALA A 43 14.39 -5.81 -17.77
C ALA A 43 15.22 -4.54 -18.02
N TRP A 44 14.55 -3.42 -18.32
CA TRP A 44 15.21 -2.15 -18.52
C TRP A 44 15.87 -1.62 -17.23
N CYS A 45 15.19 -1.70 -16.08
CA CYS A 45 15.79 -1.34 -14.79
C CYS A 45 17.04 -2.19 -14.48
N THR A 46 17.01 -3.49 -14.76
CA THR A 46 18.17 -4.37 -14.57
C THR A 46 19.35 -3.97 -15.46
N LEU A 47 19.09 -3.65 -16.74
CA LEU A 47 20.14 -3.23 -17.67
C LEU A 47 20.76 -1.88 -17.29
N ASN A 48 20.01 -1.01 -16.61
CA ASN A 48 20.46 0.33 -16.24
C ASN A 48 20.87 0.47 -14.76
N ALA A 49 21.04 -0.64 -14.04
CA ALA A 49 21.45 -0.63 -12.64
C ALA A 49 22.80 0.09 -12.42
N SER A 50 23.72 0.02 -13.39
CA SER A 50 24.99 0.74 -13.37
C SER A 50 24.86 2.26 -13.44
N TYR A 51 23.74 2.77 -13.97
CA TYR A 51 23.43 4.19 -14.02
C TYR A 51 22.65 4.68 -12.79
N GLY A 52 22.59 3.86 -11.73
CA GLY A 52 21.86 4.18 -10.51
C GLY A 52 20.34 3.93 -10.60
N ILE A 53 19.85 3.36 -11.70
CA ILE A 53 18.43 3.04 -11.88
C ILE A 53 18.10 1.75 -11.13
N GLN A 54 17.32 1.87 -10.06
CA GLN A 54 16.89 0.72 -9.27
C GLN A 54 15.58 0.13 -9.78
N ARG A 55 15.42 -1.18 -9.56
CA ARG A 55 14.17 -1.89 -9.90
C ARG A 55 13.01 -1.29 -9.09
N ILE A 56 11.93 -0.97 -9.78
CA ILE A 56 10.68 -0.59 -9.10
C ILE A 56 10.22 -1.79 -8.26
N PRO A 57 10.11 -1.65 -6.93
CA PRO A 57 9.66 -2.73 -6.08
C PRO A 57 8.25 -3.15 -6.49
N THR A 58 8.00 -4.46 -6.50
CA THR A 58 6.65 -4.98 -6.80
C THR A 58 5.67 -4.41 -5.76
N PRO A 59 4.56 -3.77 -6.18
CA PRO A 59 3.55 -3.31 -5.24
C PRO A 59 3.12 -4.47 -4.34
N ARG A 60 3.17 -4.27 -3.03
CA ARG A 60 2.69 -5.28 -2.08
C ARG A 60 1.20 -5.51 -2.33
N LEU A 61 0.79 -6.77 -2.31
CA LEU A 61 -0.62 -7.13 -2.40
C LEU A 61 -1.38 -6.44 -1.26
N PRO A 62 -2.47 -5.71 -1.55
CA PRO A 62 -3.24 -5.04 -0.52
C PRO A 62 -3.84 -6.06 0.45
N VAL A 63 -3.93 -5.68 1.72
CA VAL A 63 -4.52 -6.52 2.76
C VAL A 63 -6.03 -6.55 2.58
N SER A 64 -6.65 -7.73 2.63
CA SER A 64 -8.10 -7.82 2.44
C SER A 64 -8.88 -7.23 3.63
N VAL A 65 -10.08 -6.69 3.36
CA VAL A 65 -11.00 -6.20 4.40
C VAL A 65 -11.25 -7.27 5.47
N SER A 66 -11.44 -8.53 5.07
CA SER A 66 -11.64 -9.66 5.98
C SER A 66 -10.47 -9.91 6.93
N GLN A 67 -9.23 -9.77 6.44
CA GLN A 67 -8.03 -9.89 7.27
C GLN A 67 -7.94 -8.75 8.28
N ILE A 68 -8.30 -7.53 7.88
CA ILE A 68 -8.33 -6.36 8.76
C ILE A 68 -9.42 -6.56 9.82
N SER A 69 -10.65 -6.93 9.44
CA SER A 69 -11.72 -7.18 10.40
C SER A 69 -11.38 -8.29 11.40
N LYS A 70 -10.68 -9.35 10.96
CA LYS A 70 -10.18 -10.38 11.88
C LYS A 70 -9.17 -9.82 12.87
N LEU A 71 -8.20 -9.03 12.37
CA LEU A 71 -7.19 -8.37 13.20
C LEU A 71 -7.84 -7.49 14.28
N LEU A 72 -8.90 -6.74 13.94
CA LEU A 72 -9.66 -5.94 14.90
C LEU A 72 -10.35 -6.80 15.96
N LYS A 73 -11.00 -7.91 15.55
CA LYS A 73 -11.71 -8.82 16.47
C LYS A 73 -10.79 -9.55 17.45
N ASP A 74 -9.55 -9.85 17.03
CA ASP A 74 -8.58 -10.56 17.84
C ASP A 74 -7.92 -9.66 18.92
N SER A 75 -8.17 -8.34 18.89
CA SER A 75 -7.53 -7.35 19.76
C SER A 75 -8.21 -7.12 21.13
N LYS A 76 -8.58 -8.21 21.81
CA LYS A 76 -9.41 -8.15 23.04
C LYS A 76 -8.70 -7.63 24.29
N THR A 77 -7.38 -7.79 24.38
CA THR A 77 -6.58 -7.39 25.55
C THR A 77 -5.66 -6.23 25.22
N PRO A 78 -5.25 -5.38 26.20
CA PRO A 78 -4.38 -4.23 25.93
C PRO A 78 -3.08 -4.60 25.20
N LYS A 79 -2.46 -5.73 25.57
CA LYS A 79 -1.26 -6.26 24.89
C LYS A 79 -1.52 -6.61 23.42
N LEU A 80 -2.68 -7.20 23.12
CA LEU A 80 -3.08 -7.51 21.75
C LEU A 80 -3.48 -6.26 20.96
N GLN A 81 -4.05 -5.25 21.61
CA GLN A 81 -4.34 -3.95 21.01
C GLN A 81 -3.07 -3.25 20.54
N VAL A 82 -2.01 -3.22 21.34
CA VAL A 82 -0.71 -2.66 20.91
C VAL A 82 -0.18 -3.36 19.66
N ARG A 83 -0.25 -4.70 19.61
CA ARG A 83 0.17 -5.46 18.42
C ARG A 83 -0.71 -5.17 17.22
N CYS A 84 -2.02 -5.03 17.44
CA CYS A 84 -3.00 -4.67 16.41
C CYS A 84 -2.71 -3.28 15.84
N LEU A 85 -2.52 -2.26 16.68
CA LEU A 85 -2.23 -0.89 16.27
C LEU A 85 -0.92 -0.79 15.48
N LYS A 86 0.15 -1.44 15.95
CA LYS A 86 1.42 -1.50 15.18
C LYS A 86 1.22 -2.07 13.78
N ARG A 87 0.40 -3.13 13.66
CA ARG A 87 0.10 -3.74 12.36
C ARG A 87 -0.79 -2.84 11.50
N LEU A 88 -1.81 -2.21 12.09
CA LEU A 88 -2.68 -1.26 11.38
C LEU A 88 -1.88 -0.06 10.85
N LYS A 89 -0.94 0.48 11.63
CA LYS A 89 -0.03 1.56 11.21
C LYS A 89 0.83 1.15 10.02
N SER A 90 1.43 -0.04 10.07
CA SER A 90 2.18 -0.59 8.94
C SER A 90 1.31 -0.69 7.69
N ILE A 91 0.09 -1.23 7.82
CA ILE A 91 -0.84 -1.40 6.69
C ILE A 91 -1.26 -0.04 6.10
N ALA A 92 -1.58 0.94 6.94
CA ALA A 92 -1.97 2.28 6.53
C ALA A 92 -0.86 3.03 5.78
N SER A 93 0.41 2.76 6.11
CA SER A 93 1.57 3.40 5.47
C SER A 93 1.92 2.84 4.09
N GLU A 94 1.38 1.68 3.71
CA GLU A 94 1.75 1.00 2.45
C GLU A 94 1.03 1.55 1.21
N ASN A 95 -0.28 1.81 1.28
CA ASN A 95 -1.09 2.28 0.14
C ASN A 95 -2.42 2.90 0.58
N GLU A 96 -2.94 3.85 -0.19
CA GLU A 96 -4.28 4.44 -0.04
C GLU A 96 -5.41 3.40 -0.15
N THR A 97 -5.23 2.35 -0.96
CA THR A 97 -6.24 1.27 -1.05
C THR A 97 -6.40 0.54 0.29
N ASN A 98 -5.31 0.33 1.03
CA ASN A 98 -5.36 -0.28 2.35
C ASN A 98 -6.15 0.61 3.33
N LYS A 99 -5.98 1.94 3.26
CA LYS A 99 -6.72 2.87 4.13
C LYS A 99 -8.23 2.80 3.89
N ARG A 100 -8.66 2.76 2.62
CA ARG A 100 -10.07 2.54 2.26
C ARG A 100 -10.62 1.21 2.76
N PHE A 101 -9.81 0.14 2.70
CA PHE A 101 -10.20 -1.16 3.25
C PHE A 101 -10.24 -1.19 4.77
N MET A 102 -9.37 -0.45 5.45
CA MET A 102 -9.43 -0.27 6.90
C MET A 102 -10.70 0.47 7.32
N GLU A 103 -11.07 1.52 6.59
CA GLU A 103 -12.32 2.25 6.79
C GLU A 103 -13.53 1.32 6.62
N ALA A 104 -13.60 0.59 5.50
CA ALA A 104 -14.67 -0.39 5.25
C ALA A 104 -14.71 -1.54 6.29
N ALA A 105 -13.57 -1.87 6.91
CA ALA A 105 -13.49 -2.89 7.95
C ALA A 105 -13.94 -2.39 9.34
N GLY A 106 -14.27 -1.10 9.49
CA GLY A 106 -14.66 -0.49 10.77
C GLY A 106 -13.47 -0.11 11.66
N ALA A 107 -12.28 0.10 11.08
CA ALA A 107 -11.09 0.47 11.86
C ALA A 107 -11.26 1.83 12.56
N ALA A 108 -12.00 2.78 11.98
CA ALA A 108 -12.24 4.09 12.57
C ALA A 108 -12.96 3.99 13.93
N ASN A 109 -14.05 3.22 13.99
CA ASN A 109 -14.84 3.00 15.21
C ASN A 109 -14.02 2.28 16.28
N PHE A 110 -13.19 1.32 15.87
CA PHE A 110 -12.27 0.64 16.77
C PHE A 110 -11.23 1.59 17.38
N LEU A 111 -10.58 2.43 16.57
CA LEU A 111 -9.58 3.41 17.03
C LEU A 111 -10.21 4.44 17.96
N ALA A 112 -11.40 4.96 17.62
CA ALA A 112 -12.13 5.89 18.47
C ALA A 112 -12.49 5.26 19.82
N SER A 113 -12.91 3.99 19.83
CA SER A 113 -13.22 3.26 21.06
C SER A 113 -12.00 3.14 21.99
N ILE A 114 -10.80 2.93 21.44
CA ILE A 114 -9.55 2.89 22.22
C ILE A 114 -9.28 4.26 22.86
N ILE A 115 -9.39 5.34 22.09
CA ILE A 115 -9.13 6.71 22.57
C ILE A 115 -10.11 7.09 23.69
N ILE A 116 -11.41 6.80 23.50
CA ILE A 116 -12.44 7.07 24.52
C ILE A 116 -12.16 6.26 25.79
N LYS A 117 -11.78 4.99 25.66
CA LYS A 117 -11.45 4.14 26.81
C LYS A 117 -10.22 4.66 27.57
N ALA A 118 -9.18 5.08 26.85
CA ALA A 118 -7.97 5.67 27.45
C ALA A 118 -8.31 6.95 28.24
N LYS A 119 -9.12 7.84 27.67
CA LYS A 119 -9.59 9.07 28.35
C LYS A 119 -10.47 8.84 29.57
N ARG A 120 -11.20 7.72 29.62
CA ARG A 120 -11.99 7.34 30.81
C ARG A 120 -11.07 6.78 31.89
N SER A 121 -10.09 5.96 31.49
CA SER A 121 -9.12 5.37 32.40
C SER A 121 -8.19 6.38 33.07
N SER A 122 -7.96 7.54 32.47
CA SER A 122 -7.15 8.62 33.07
C SER A 122 -7.87 9.43 34.15
N LYS A 123 -9.18 9.24 34.31
CA LYS A 123 -9.99 9.88 35.37
C LYS A 123 -10.16 9.03 36.62
N ASP A 124 -9.92 7.72 36.51
CA ASP A 124 -9.88 6.80 37.63
C ASP A 124 -8.41 6.61 38.06
N ASP A 125 -8.13 6.59 39.37
CA ASP A 125 -6.79 6.35 39.92
C ASP A 125 -6.35 4.90 39.63
N VAL A 126 -5.81 4.65 38.43
CA VAL A 126 -5.28 3.35 38.00
C VAL A 126 -3.77 3.26 38.28
N LEU A 127 -3.31 2.05 38.62
CA LEU A 127 -1.91 1.69 38.89
C LEU A 127 -0.94 2.18 37.79
N GLU A 128 0.21 2.76 38.20
CA GLU A 128 1.23 3.42 37.37
C GLU A 128 1.68 2.67 36.10
N GLU A 129 1.72 1.34 36.11
CA GLU A 129 2.13 0.55 34.94
C GLU A 129 1.10 0.55 33.79
N ASP A 130 -0.19 0.73 34.09
CA ASP A 130 -1.27 0.74 33.09
C ASP A 130 -1.45 2.13 32.46
N PHE A 131 -1.11 3.20 33.19
CA PHE A 131 -1.17 4.58 32.71
C PHE A 131 -0.18 4.84 31.55
N GLY A 132 1.04 4.28 31.65
CA GLY A 132 2.03 4.38 30.57
C GLY A 132 1.67 3.57 29.33
N LEU A 133 0.82 2.55 29.45
CA LEU A 133 0.36 1.73 28.33
C LEU A 133 -0.85 2.37 27.63
N THR A 134 -1.79 2.92 28.40
CA THR A 134 -3.00 3.59 27.91
C THR A 134 -2.67 4.86 27.12
N SER A 135 -1.75 5.69 27.60
CA SER A 135 -1.25 6.86 26.86
C SER A 135 -0.64 6.47 25.51
N LYS A 136 0.22 5.44 25.49
CA LYS A 136 0.80 4.91 24.23
C LYS A 136 -0.27 4.38 23.27
N LEU A 137 -1.30 3.72 23.78
CA LEU A 137 -2.43 3.24 22.98
C LEU A 137 -3.21 4.40 22.36
N GLU A 138 -3.44 5.47 23.14
CA GLU A 138 -4.12 6.69 22.67
C GLU A 138 -3.33 7.38 21.56
N ASP A 139 -2.04 7.65 21.79
CA ASP A 139 -1.17 8.34 20.81
C ASP A 139 -1.08 7.57 19.49
N GLU A 140 -0.90 6.25 19.57
CA GLU A 140 -0.78 5.42 18.38
C GLU A 140 -2.12 5.31 17.64
N ALA A 141 -3.24 5.25 18.36
CA ALA A 141 -4.57 5.24 17.76
C ALA A 141 -4.90 6.57 17.06
N LEU A 142 -4.57 7.71 17.68
CA LEU A 142 -4.71 9.05 17.10
C LEU A 142 -3.88 9.20 15.83
N SER A 143 -2.62 8.75 15.87
CA SER A 143 -1.71 8.78 14.73
C SER A 143 -2.29 8.03 13.52
N ILE A 144 -2.84 6.83 13.74
CA ILE A 144 -3.45 6.02 12.67
C ILE A 144 -4.73 6.69 12.16
N LEU A 145 -5.58 7.21 13.05
CA LEU A 145 -6.84 7.86 12.67
C LEU A 145 -6.57 9.07 11.77
N TYR A 146 -5.54 9.86 12.08
CA TYR A 146 -5.11 10.99 11.26
C TYR A 146 -4.60 10.55 9.87
N GLN A 147 -3.83 9.46 9.81
CA GLN A 147 -3.29 8.91 8.56
C GLN A 147 -4.36 8.32 7.64
N LEU A 148 -5.47 7.84 8.19
CA LEU A 148 -6.54 7.18 7.43
C LEU A 148 -7.29 8.13 6.48
N GLN A 149 -7.22 9.45 6.68
CA GLN A 149 -7.91 10.45 5.84
C GLN A 149 -9.37 10.03 5.54
N LEU A 150 -10.14 9.78 6.60
CA LEU A 150 -11.49 9.23 6.50
C LEU A 150 -12.39 10.03 5.57
N SER A 151 -13.27 9.32 4.86
CA SER A 151 -14.31 9.95 4.04
C SER A 151 -15.34 10.68 4.91
N GLU A 152 -16.02 11.65 4.33
CA GLU A 152 -17.08 12.41 5.01
C GLU A 152 -18.20 11.50 5.54
N THR A 153 -18.54 10.43 4.82
CA THR A 153 -19.55 9.46 5.23
C THR A 153 -19.14 8.70 6.48
N SER A 154 -17.88 8.28 6.57
CA SER A 154 -17.38 7.56 7.74
C SER A 154 -17.18 8.48 8.94
N LEU A 155 -16.78 9.73 8.71
CA LEU A 155 -16.73 10.75 9.77
C LEU A 155 -18.11 11.00 10.36
N LYS A 156 -19.15 11.16 9.53
CA LYS A 156 -20.54 11.32 9.99
C LYS A 156 -21.02 10.12 10.78
N SER A 157 -20.73 8.91 10.32
CA SER A 157 -21.04 7.67 11.04
C SER A 157 -20.38 7.63 12.42
N LEU A 158 -19.09 7.98 12.49
CA LEU A 158 -18.32 7.98 13.73
C LEU A 158 -18.84 8.99 14.78
N ILE A 159 -19.33 10.13 14.34
CA ILE A 159 -19.91 11.17 15.22
C ILE A 159 -21.32 10.74 15.67
N GLY A 160 -22.13 10.18 14.76
CA GLY A 160 -23.49 9.75 15.05
C GLY A 160 -23.58 8.59 16.05
N GLU A 161 -22.59 7.69 16.06
CA GLU A 161 -22.54 6.57 17.01
C GLU A 161 -22.08 6.95 18.44
N ASN A 162 -21.50 8.14 18.62
CA ASN A 162 -21.01 8.63 19.92
C ASN A 162 -21.91 9.70 20.56
N SER A 163 -23.06 10.00 19.94
CA SER A 163 -24.07 10.96 20.43
C SER A 163 -25.09 10.31 21.36
#